data_AF-A0A953IRY0-F1
#
_entry.id   AF-A0A953IRY0-F1
#
_cell.length_a   1.000
_cell.length_b   1.000
_cell.length_c   1.000
_cell.angle_alpha   90.00
_cell.angle_beta   90.00
_cell.angle_gamma   90.00
#
_symmetry.space_group_name_H-M   'P 1'
#
loop_
_entity.id
_entity.type
_entity.pdbx_description
1 polymer ?
#
loop_
_entity_poly.entity_id
_entity_poly.type
_entity_poly.pdbx_seq_one_letter_code
_entity_poly.pdbx_strand_id
1 'polypeptide(L)'
;PKYAVEMAALVAYYLQNLAAKSERKEHISTRDIETYFKIAEFALPTKPQFTLPNAKAAGYFDAVGDGAYKLNAVGHNLVAHSLPRGKDDKSPTKKTWRKSTQSSSKRK
;
A
#
# COMPACT_ATOMS: atom_id res chain seq x y z
N PRO A 1 -1.14 -11.87 1.04
CA PRO A 1 -0.75 -10.64 0.28
C PRO A 1 0.56 -10.91 -0.46
N LYS A 2 0.70 -10.48 -1.72
CA LYS A 2 1.88 -10.77 -2.55
C LYS A 2 2.87 -9.60 -2.58
N TYR A 3 2.37 -8.37 -2.40
CA TYR A 3 3.18 -7.16 -2.45
C TYR A 3 3.15 -6.38 -1.14
N ALA A 4 4.24 -5.67 -0.84
CA ALA A 4 4.38 -4.86 0.38
C ALA A 4 3.26 -3.80 0.52
N VAL A 5 2.75 -3.24 -0.59
CA VAL A 5 1.63 -2.28 -0.56
C VAL A 5 0.32 -2.91 -0.10
N GLU A 6 0.07 -4.17 -0.44
CA GLU A 6 -1.11 -4.92 -0.01
C GLU A 6 -0.98 -5.34 1.46
N MET A 7 0.23 -5.75 1.85
CA MET A 7 0.53 -6.08 3.23
C MET A 7 0.37 -4.85 4.14
N ALA A 8 0.79 -3.67 3.67
CA ALA A 8 0.55 -2.42 4.39
C ALA A 8 -0.95 -2.15 4.59
N ALA A 9 -1.78 -2.36 3.55
CA ALA A 9 -3.23 -2.23 3.67
C ALA A 9 -3.81 -3.21 4.71
N LEU A 10 -3.33 -4.46 4.73
CA LEU A 10 -3.73 -5.47 5.72
C LEU A 10 -3.36 -5.02 7.14
N VAL A 11 -2.13 -4.55 7.36
CA VAL A 11 -1.68 -4.06 8.67
C VAL A 11 -2.56 -2.88 9.14
N ALA A 12 -2.86 -1.93 8.25
CA ALA A 12 -3.73 -0.81 8.59
C ALA A 12 -5.14 -1.26 8.97
N TYR A 13 -5.71 -2.19 8.20
CA TYR A 13 -7.02 -2.76 8.50
C TYR A 13 -7.04 -3.48 9.85
N TYR A 14 -6.00 -4.26 10.15
CA TYR A 14 -5.85 -4.92 11.44
C TYR A 14 -5.82 -3.90 12.58
N LEU A 15 -4.98 -2.87 12.47
CA LEU A 15 -4.86 -1.82 13.50
C LEU A 15 -6.13 -0.99 13.68
N GLN A 16 -6.94 -0.82 12.64
CA GLN A 16 -8.19 -0.07 12.77
C GLN A 16 -9.33 -0.92 13.34
N ASN A 17 -9.45 -2.18 12.91
CA ASN A 17 -10.67 -2.96 13.12
C ASN A 17 -10.49 -4.15 14.09
N LEU A 18 -9.34 -4.83 14.05
CA LEU A 18 -9.14 -6.12 14.71
C LEU A 18 -8.28 -6.03 15.98
N ALA A 19 -7.34 -5.09 16.02
CA ALA A 19 -6.45 -4.89 17.16
C ALA A 19 -7.25 -4.61 18.45
N ALA A 20 -6.65 -4.97 19.59
CA ALA A 20 -7.19 -4.64 20.89
C ALA A 20 -7.39 -3.12 21.00
N LYS A 21 -8.41 -2.68 21.76
CA LYS A 21 -8.80 -1.26 21.80
C LYS A 21 -7.64 -0.33 22.21
N SER A 22 -6.69 -0.84 23.00
CA SER A 22 -5.45 -0.16 23.42
C SER A 22 -4.40 0.00 22.31
N GLU A 23 -4.44 -0.83 21.29
CA GLU A 23 -3.48 -0.85 20.17
C GLU A 23 -4.09 -0.33 18.87
N ARG A 24 -5.38 0.03 18.89
CA ARG A 24 -6.05 0.57 17.72
C ARG A 24 -5.48 1.91 17.34
N LYS A 25 -5.18 2.06 16.05
CA LYS A 25 -4.67 3.31 15.48
C LYS A 25 -5.46 3.65 14.24
N GLU A 26 -5.87 4.92 14.13
CA GLU A 26 -6.54 5.41 12.93
C GLU A 26 -5.58 5.60 11.75
N HIS A 27 -4.32 5.90 12.03
CA HIS A 27 -3.27 6.17 11.07
C HIS A 27 -2.06 5.29 11.35
N ILE A 28 -1.35 4.92 10.30
CA ILE A 28 -0.14 4.12 10.38
C ILE A 28 1.07 4.89 9.85
N SER A 29 2.22 4.59 10.43
CA SER A 29 3.52 5.13 10.06
C SER A 29 4.45 4.05 9.53
N THR A 30 5.59 4.45 8.98
CA THR A 30 6.64 3.50 8.54
C THR A 30 7.09 2.58 9.68
N ARG A 31 7.10 3.08 10.92
CA ARG A 31 7.47 2.27 12.10
C ARG A 31 6.48 1.14 12.34
N ASP A 32 5.19 1.40 12.15
CA ASP A 32 4.16 0.37 12.29
C ASP A 32 4.34 -0.70 11.21
N ILE A 33 4.67 -0.31 9.98
CA ILE A 33 4.99 -1.26 8.89
C ILE A 33 6.15 -2.17 9.29
N GLU A 34 7.25 -1.61 9.78
CA GLU A 34 8.42 -2.41 10.19
C GLU A 34 8.11 -3.37 11.33
N THR A 35 7.34 -2.94 12.32
CA THR A 35 6.96 -3.79 13.47
C THR A 35 6.04 -4.92 13.01
N TYR A 36 4.94 -4.60 12.33
CA TYR A 36 3.93 -5.60 11.98
C TYR A 36 4.34 -6.51 10.83
N PHE A 37 5.22 -6.07 9.92
CA PHE A 37 5.78 -6.97 8.90
C PHE A 37 6.64 -8.06 9.55
N LYS A 38 7.42 -7.71 10.58
CA LYS A 38 8.20 -8.70 11.35
C LYS A 38 7.30 -9.67 12.09
N ILE A 39 6.25 -9.16 12.77
CA ILE A 39 5.29 -10.00 13.49
C ILE A 39 4.57 -10.96 12.54
N ALA A 40 4.24 -10.51 11.34
CA ALA A 40 3.56 -11.32 10.33
C ALA A 40 4.52 -12.19 9.49
N GLU A 41 5.80 -12.27 9.87
CA GLU A 41 6.86 -13.00 9.15
C GLU A 41 6.93 -12.66 7.64
N PHE A 42 6.55 -11.43 7.29
CA PHE A 42 6.58 -10.94 5.91
C PHE A 42 7.93 -10.29 5.62
N ALA A 43 8.50 -10.60 4.45
CA ALA A 43 9.80 -10.06 4.04
C ALA A 43 9.81 -8.52 4.07
N LEU A 44 10.74 -7.94 4.83
CA LEU A 44 10.87 -6.50 4.91
C LEU A 44 11.35 -5.94 3.56
N PRO A 45 10.69 -4.90 3.02
CA PRO A 45 11.20 -4.20 1.86
C PRO A 45 12.59 -3.62 2.16
N THR A 46 13.48 -3.59 1.17
CA THR A 46 14.82 -2.99 1.29
C THR A 46 14.77 -1.55 1.78
N LYS A 47 13.68 -0.83 1.47
CA LYS A 47 13.45 0.55 1.89
C LYS A 47 11.99 0.73 2.36
N PRO A 48 11.67 0.40 3.62
CA PRO A 48 10.30 0.45 4.17
C PRO A 48 9.65 1.82 4.05
N GLN A 49 10.45 2.90 4.06
CA GLN A 49 9.99 4.27 3.92
C GLN A 49 9.24 4.56 2.61
N PHE A 50 9.41 3.74 1.56
CA PHE A 50 8.67 3.88 0.30
C PHE A 50 7.36 3.09 0.26
N THR A 51 7.11 2.19 1.22
CA THR A 51 5.93 1.32 1.21
C THR A 51 4.63 2.13 1.28
N LEU A 52 4.54 3.07 2.23
CA LEU A 52 3.35 3.89 2.43
C LEU A 52 3.14 4.94 1.32
N PRO A 53 4.19 5.68 0.86
CA PRO A 53 4.06 6.51 -0.34
C PRO A 53 3.58 5.72 -1.57
N ASN A 54 4.10 4.52 -1.80
CA ASN A 54 3.67 3.68 -2.92
C ASN A 54 2.23 3.18 -2.74
N ALA A 55 1.83 2.83 -1.52
CA ALA A 55 0.46 2.38 -1.24
C ALA A 55 -0.56 3.54 -1.37
N LYS A 56 -0.17 4.77 -1.01
CA LYS A 56 -0.92 5.99 -1.33
C LYS A 56 -1.03 6.18 -2.84
N ALA A 57 0.07 6.09 -3.57
CA ALA A 57 0.07 6.24 -5.03
C ALA A 57 -0.77 5.16 -5.73
N ALA A 58 -0.89 3.97 -5.14
CA ALA A 58 -1.78 2.90 -5.58
C ALA A 58 -3.27 3.18 -5.26
N GLY A 59 -3.58 4.20 -4.45
CA GLY A 59 -4.94 4.62 -4.10
C GLY A 59 -5.53 3.92 -2.88
N TYR A 60 -4.73 3.23 -2.05
CA TYR A 60 -5.21 2.52 -0.86
C TYR A 60 -5.18 3.36 0.41
N PHE A 61 -4.41 4.44 0.42
CA PHE A 61 -4.17 5.28 1.58
C PHE A 61 -4.31 6.75 1.25
N ASP A 62 -4.76 7.52 2.24
CA ASP A 62 -4.73 8.97 2.23
C ASP A 62 -3.61 9.45 3.17
N ALA A 63 -2.86 10.47 2.74
CA ALA A 63 -1.83 11.07 3.58
C ALA A 63 -2.50 12.01 4.60
N VAL A 64 -2.13 11.87 5.87
CA VAL A 64 -2.68 12.70 6.96
C VAL A 64 -1.72 13.83 7.33
N GLY A 65 -0.40 13.61 7.17
CA GLY A 65 0.66 14.53 7.59
C GLY A 65 1.79 13.77 8.26
N ASP A 66 2.99 14.35 8.36
CA ASP A 66 4.12 13.81 9.15
C ASP A 66 4.51 12.35 8.88
N GLY A 67 4.30 11.88 7.64
CA GLY A 67 4.58 10.47 7.27
C GLY A 67 3.56 9.46 7.82
N ALA A 68 2.41 9.94 8.32
CA ALA A 68 1.27 9.13 8.70
C ALA A 68 0.24 9.02 7.56
N TYR A 69 -0.33 7.82 7.44
CA TYR A 69 -1.24 7.45 6.37
C TYR A 69 -2.47 6.76 6.96
N LYS A 70 -3.65 7.13 6.45
CA LYS A 70 -4.92 6.53 6.85
C LYS A 70 -5.42 5.60 5.75
N LEU A 71 -5.86 4.40 6.12
CA LEU A 71 -6.50 3.49 5.18
C LEU A 71 -7.80 4.12 4.68
N ASN A 72 -7.97 4.19 3.36
CA ASN A 72 -9.18 4.75 2.75
C ASN A 72 -10.19 3.65 2.42
N ALA A 73 -11.36 4.03 1.92
CA ALA A 73 -12.42 3.08 1.57
C ALA A 73 -11.98 2.03 0.52
N VAL A 74 -11.13 2.43 -0.43
CA VAL A 74 -10.62 1.52 -1.47
C VAL A 74 -9.69 0.47 -0.87
N GLY A 75 -8.71 0.90 -0.07
CA GLY A 75 -7.79 0.01 0.62
C GLY A 75 -8.51 -0.90 1.62
N HIS A 76 -9.52 -0.36 2.31
CA HIS A 76 -10.38 -1.15 3.21
C HIS A 76 -11.12 -2.25 2.45
N ASN A 77 -11.79 -1.91 1.34
CA ASN A 77 -12.53 -2.88 0.53
C ASN A 77 -11.60 -3.93 -0.10
N LEU A 78 -10.38 -3.53 -0.49
CA LEU A 78 -9.37 -4.47 -0.97
C LEU A 78 -9.07 -5.53 0.09
N VAL A 79 -8.87 -5.14 1.35
CA VAL A 79 -8.57 -6.10 2.42
C VAL A 79 -9.79 -6.93 2.77
N ALA A 80 -10.94 -6.28 2.98
CA ALA A 80 -12.17 -6.93 3.42
C ALA A 80 -12.70 -7.95 2.40
N HIS A 81 -12.54 -7.70 1.10
CA HIS A 81 -13.16 -8.52 0.06
C HIS A 81 -12.19 -9.15 -0.94
N SER A 82 -10.98 -8.59 -1.11
CA SER A 82 -10.05 -9.03 -2.18
C SER A 82 -8.78 -9.71 -1.68
N LEU A 83 -8.43 -9.65 -0.40
CA LEU A 83 -7.31 -10.41 0.16
C LEU A 83 -7.57 -11.88 0.50
N PRO A 84 -8.81 -12.40 0.65
CA PRO A 84 -9.03 -13.84 0.62
C PRO A 84 -8.90 -14.37 -0.83
N ARG A 85 -7.77 -14.11 -1.50
CA ARG A 85 -7.40 -14.72 -2.78
C ARG A 85 -6.68 -16.04 -2.53
N GLY A 86 -7.40 -16.95 -1.89
CA GLY A 86 -7.16 -18.37 -2.05
C GLY A 86 -7.88 -18.81 -3.32
N LYS A 87 -7.13 -18.98 -4.42
CA LYS A 87 -7.56 -19.38 -5.78
C LYS A 87 -7.84 -18.19 -6.70
N ASP A 88 -7.04 -18.16 -7.77
CA ASP A 88 -7.28 -17.57 -9.09
C ASP A 88 -8.06 -16.24 -9.16
N ASP A 89 -7.40 -15.13 -9.54
CA ASP A 89 -7.78 -14.42 -10.77
C ASP A 89 -6.82 -13.27 -11.13
N LYS A 90 -6.82 -12.96 -12.42
CA LYS A 90 -5.89 -12.12 -13.18
C LYS A 90 -5.96 -10.67 -12.72
N SER A 91 -4.84 -10.09 -12.31
CA SER A 91 -4.77 -8.64 -12.14
C SER A 91 -4.58 -7.97 -13.50
N PRO A 92 -5.45 -7.03 -13.92
CA PRO A 92 -5.22 -6.27 -15.14
C PRO A 92 -4.05 -5.32 -14.88
N THR A 93 -2.91 -5.61 -15.49
CA THR A 93 -1.78 -4.68 -15.53
C THR A 93 -2.23 -3.44 -16.28
N LYS A 94 -2.51 -2.34 -15.56
CA LYS A 94 -2.69 -1.02 -16.19
C LYS A 94 -1.37 -0.67 -16.89
N LYS A 95 -1.29 -0.94 -18.19
CA LYS A 95 -0.26 -0.41 -19.10
C LYS A 95 -0.35 1.12 -19.04
N THR A 96 0.55 1.73 -18.29
CA THR A 96 0.80 3.17 -18.39
C THR A 96 1.48 3.42 -19.73
N TRP A 97 0.71 3.88 -20.70
CA TRP A 97 1.22 4.28 -22.01
C TRP A 97 2.02 5.58 -21.82
N ARG A 98 3.35 5.47 -21.77
CA ARG A 98 4.23 6.64 -21.84
C ARG A 98 4.16 7.18 -23.26
N LYS A 99 3.39 8.26 -23.49
CA LYS A 99 3.46 9.04 -24.73
C LYS A 99 4.87 9.66 -24.80
N SER A 100 5.70 9.12 -25.68
CA SER A 100 6.99 9.70 -26.05
C SER A 100 6.72 10.92 -26.92
N THR A 101 6.86 12.13 -26.37
CA THR A 101 6.86 13.34 -27.18
C THR A 101 8.21 13.45 -27.89
N GLN A 102 8.19 13.07 -29.17
CA GLN A 102 9.25 13.23 -30.14
C GLN A 102 9.41 14.73 -30.44
N SER A 103 10.44 15.36 -29.86
CA SER A 103 10.85 16.72 -30.20
C SER A 103 12.03 16.67 -31.17
N SER A 104 11.71 16.67 -32.46
CA SER A 104 12.63 16.96 -33.54
C SER A 104 13.15 18.40 -33.42
N SER A 105 14.39 18.58 -33.00
CA SER A 105 15.12 19.83 -33.24
C SER A 105 16.08 19.60 -34.39
N LYS A 106 15.64 19.99 -35.59
CA LYS A 106 16.47 20.09 -36.79
C LYS A 106 17.33 21.34 -36.64
N ARG A 107 18.65 21.16 -36.53
CA ARG A 107 19.65 22.24 -36.62
C ARG A 107 20.89 21.74 -37.37
N LYS A 108 20.93 21.99 -38.67
CA LYS A 108 21.98 22.72 -39.42
C LYS A 108 21.78 22.50 -40.91
#